data_AF-A0A929DTB1-F1
#
_entry.id   AF-A0A929DTB1-F1
#
_cell.length_a   1.000
_cell.length_b   1.000
_cell.length_c   1.000
_cell.angle_alpha   90.00
_cell.angle_beta   90.00
_cell.angle_gamma   90.00
#
_symmetry.space_group_name_H-M   'P 1'
#
loop_
_entity.id
_entity.type
_entity.pdbx_description
1 polymer ?
#
loop_
_entity_poly.entity_id
_entity_poly.type
_entity_poly.pdbx_seq_one_letter_code
_entity_poly.pdbx_strand_id
1 'polypeptide(L)'
;MSEKTPQHHDDLVVQESRPKLEKPTLYKVILLNDDYTTMEFVVEVLERFFRKNLEEATQIMLHVHTKGKGVCGVYTRDIAETKVQQVIQYANEQEQPLQCAMEPE
;
A
#
# COMPACT_ATOMS: atom_id res chain seq x y z
N MET A 1 -3.19 21.24 -74.33
CA MET A 1 -3.20 19.78 -74.18
C MET A 1 -1.99 19.35 -73.36
N SER A 2 -2.15 19.27 -72.04
CA SER A 2 -1.37 18.45 -71.10
C SER A 2 -1.82 18.87 -69.70
N GLU A 3 -2.86 18.20 -69.25
CA GLU A 3 -3.34 18.25 -67.87
C GLU A 3 -2.26 17.62 -66.97
N LYS A 4 -1.90 18.29 -65.88
CA LYS A 4 -1.24 17.64 -64.73
C LYS A 4 -1.97 18.02 -63.45
N THR A 5 -2.40 16.94 -62.81
CA THR A 5 -3.26 16.72 -61.64
C THR A 5 -2.83 17.50 -60.39
N PRO A 6 -3.78 17.82 -59.47
CA PRO A 6 -3.48 18.50 -58.22
C PRO A 6 -2.86 17.52 -57.21
N GLN A 7 -1.70 17.88 -56.64
CA GLN A 7 -1.10 17.14 -55.53
C GLN A 7 -1.89 17.45 -54.25
N HIS A 8 -2.67 16.46 -53.80
CA HIS A 8 -3.17 16.40 -52.44
C HIS A 8 -1.98 16.29 -51.48
N HIS A 9 -1.78 17.31 -50.65
CA HIS A 9 -0.91 17.24 -49.49
C HIS A 9 -1.73 16.55 -48.40
N ASP A 10 -1.51 15.24 -48.25
CA ASP A 10 -2.12 14.43 -47.20
C ASP A 10 -1.50 14.85 -45.87
N ASP A 11 -2.24 15.66 -45.13
CA ASP A 11 -1.89 16.13 -43.80
C ASP A 11 -1.97 14.93 -42.84
N LEU A 12 -0.84 14.25 -42.66
CA LEU A 12 -0.71 13.14 -41.72
C LEU A 12 -0.82 13.66 -40.28
N VAL A 13 -2.06 13.79 -39.81
CA VAL A 13 -2.38 14.06 -38.41
C VAL A 13 -2.03 12.82 -37.58
N VAL A 14 -0.87 12.84 -36.94
CA VAL A 14 -0.52 11.87 -35.90
C VAL A 14 -1.42 12.15 -34.69
N GLN A 15 -2.45 11.33 -34.50
CA GLN A 15 -3.20 11.32 -33.24
C GLN A 15 -2.28 10.78 -32.14
N GLU A 16 -1.74 11.68 -31.31
CA GLU A 16 -1.09 11.30 -30.06
C GLU A 16 -2.13 10.59 -29.17
N SER A 17 -2.02 9.27 -29.07
CA SER A 17 -2.81 8.48 -28.15
C SER A 17 -2.48 8.92 -26.73
N ARG A 18 -3.46 9.52 -26.03
CA ARG A 18 -3.31 9.92 -24.62
C ARG A 18 -2.80 8.70 -23.83
N PRO A 19 -1.67 8.82 -23.10
CA PRO A 19 -1.17 7.69 -22.32
C PRO A 19 -2.26 7.22 -21.36
N LYS A 20 -2.58 5.93 -21.41
CA LYS A 20 -3.49 5.32 -20.44
C LYS A 20 -2.77 5.34 -19.09
N LEU A 21 -3.25 6.17 -18.18
CA LEU A 21 -2.80 6.16 -16.79
C LEU A 21 -3.22 4.81 -16.17
N GLU A 22 -2.27 3.91 -15.95
CA GLU A 22 -2.52 2.70 -15.18
C GLU A 22 -2.85 3.08 -13.73
N LYS A 23 -3.88 2.46 -13.16
CA LYS A 23 -4.24 2.68 -11.75
C LYS A 23 -3.13 2.08 -10.87
N PRO A 24 -2.68 2.80 -9.82
CA PRO A 24 -1.63 2.29 -8.96
C PRO A 24 -2.09 1.00 -8.25
N THR A 25 -1.22 -0.01 -8.25
CA THR A 25 -1.45 -1.25 -7.50
C THR A 25 -1.48 -0.95 -6.00
N LEU A 26 -2.55 -1.37 -5.34
CA LEU A 26 -2.74 -1.23 -3.90
C LEU A 26 -2.21 -2.45 -3.16
N TYR A 27 -1.72 -2.21 -1.95
CA TYR A 27 -1.13 -3.20 -1.06
C TYR A 27 -1.75 -3.07 0.33
N LYS A 28 -2.12 -4.20 0.91
CA LYS A 28 -2.52 -4.30 2.31
C LYS A 28 -1.27 -4.38 3.17
N VAL A 29 -1.16 -3.54 4.19
CA VAL A 29 -0.17 -3.71 5.26
C VAL A 29 -0.82 -4.52 6.38
N ILE A 30 -0.14 -5.58 6.81
CA ILE A 30 -0.65 -6.55 7.77
C ILE A 30 0.32 -6.74 8.93
N LEU A 31 -0.21 -6.94 10.13
CA LEU A 31 0.52 -7.47 11.28
C LEU A 31 0.25 -8.97 11.41
N LEU A 32 1.27 -9.71 11.85
CA LEU A 32 1.20 -11.15 12.11
C LEU A 32 1.28 -11.40 13.60
N ASN A 33 0.52 -12.39 14.07
CA ASN A 33 0.54 -12.80 15.48
C ASN A 33 1.84 -13.52 15.85
N ASP A 34 2.26 -13.31 17.08
CA ASP A 34 3.32 -14.06 17.75
C ASP A 34 2.99 -14.16 19.26
N ASP A 35 3.75 -14.97 20.01
CA ASP A 35 3.45 -15.28 21.42
C ASP A 35 4.16 -14.35 22.43
N TYR A 36 4.92 -13.34 21.97
CA TYR A 36 5.78 -12.53 22.83
C TYR A 36 5.44 -11.04 22.80
N THR A 37 4.96 -10.53 21.67
CA THR A 37 4.57 -9.12 21.53
C THR A 37 3.36 -8.80 22.40
N THR A 38 3.44 -7.72 23.18
CA THR A 38 2.33 -7.33 24.07
C THR A 38 1.15 -6.74 23.29
N MET A 39 -0.07 -6.92 23.82
CA MET A 39 -1.28 -6.33 23.21
C MET A 39 -1.22 -4.80 23.18
N GLU A 40 -0.69 -4.18 24.23
CA GLU A 40 -0.51 -2.72 24.32
C GLU A 40 0.42 -2.21 23.23
N PHE A 41 1.53 -2.91 22.97
CA PHE A 41 2.45 -2.53 21.91
C PHE A 41 1.80 -2.60 20.52
N VAL A 42 0.99 -3.63 20.25
CA VAL A 42 0.25 -3.72 18.97
C VAL A 42 -0.73 -2.55 18.81
N VAL A 43 -1.42 -2.16 19.89
CA VAL A 43 -2.32 -0.99 19.87
C VAL A 43 -1.53 0.29 19.59
N GLU A 44 -0.40 0.51 20.28
CA GLU A 44 0.45 1.68 20.05
C GLU A 44 0.93 1.75 18.59
N VAL A 45 1.36 0.63 18.02
CA VAL A 45 1.77 0.55 16.60
C VAL A 45 0.64 1.00 15.67
N LEU A 46 -0.59 0.54 15.93
CA LEU A 46 -1.77 0.87 15.13
C LEU A 46 -2.15 2.36 15.23
N GLU A 47 -2.10 2.93 16.43
CA GLU A 47 -2.37 4.35 16.64
C GLU A 47 -1.28 5.23 15.98
N ARG A 48 0.00 4.90 16.24
CA ARG A 48 1.15 5.71 15.82
C ARG A 48 1.40 5.69 14.32
N PHE A 49 1.41 4.52 13.69
CA PHE A 49 1.81 4.38 12.29
C PHE A 49 0.63 4.29 11.32
N PHE A 50 -0.53 3.85 11.78
CA PHE A 50 -1.71 3.67 10.94
C PHE A 50 -2.84 4.64 11.23
N ARG A 51 -2.66 5.54 12.22
CA ARG A 51 -3.64 6.56 12.61
C ARG A 51 -4.99 5.96 12.97
N LYS A 52 -4.98 4.75 13.53
CA LYS A 52 -6.17 4.14 14.10
C LYS A 52 -6.50 4.86 15.40
N ASN A 53 -7.79 5.06 15.66
CA ASN A 53 -8.20 5.41 17.02
C ASN A 53 -8.12 4.15 17.91
N LEU A 54 -8.22 4.35 19.23
CA LEU A 54 -8.12 3.28 20.21
C LEU A 54 -9.10 2.11 19.95
N GLU A 55 -10.33 2.41 19.57
CA GLU A 55 -11.35 1.38 19.31
C GLU A 55 -10.96 0.53 18.08
N GLU A 56 -10.62 1.17 16.96
CA GLU A 56 -10.17 0.49 15.75
C GLU A 56 -8.89 -0.32 16.00
N ALA A 57 -7.93 0.26 16.72
CA ALA A 57 -6.66 -0.37 17.06
C ALA A 57 -6.89 -1.62 17.91
N THR A 58 -7.75 -1.53 18.93
CA THR A 58 -8.12 -2.66 19.79
C THR A 58 -8.78 -3.78 18.99
N GLN A 59 -9.69 -3.45 18.08
CA GLN A 59 -10.36 -4.45 17.23
C GLN A 59 -9.38 -5.16 16.29
N ILE A 60 -8.48 -4.41 15.65
CA ILE A 60 -7.45 -4.99 14.78
C ILE A 60 -6.49 -5.86 15.60
N MET A 61 -6.05 -5.39 16.77
CA MET A 61 -5.19 -6.14 17.68
C MET A 61 -5.82 -7.50 18.06
N LEU A 62 -7.10 -7.49 18.48
CA LEU A 62 -7.83 -8.72 18.79
C LEU A 62 -7.96 -9.63 17.58
N HIS A 63 -8.12 -9.07 16.38
CA HIS A 63 -8.13 -9.84 15.14
C HIS A 63 -6.79 -10.53 14.89
N VAL A 64 -5.67 -9.80 15.01
CA VAL A 64 -4.32 -10.37 14.89
C VAL A 64 -4.17 -11.53 15.87
N HIS A 65 -4.46 -11.28 17.15
CA HIS A 65 -4.32 -12.30 18.20
C HIS A 65 -5.15 -13.57 17.96
N THR A 66 -6.39 -13.40 17.51
CA THR A 66 -7.32 -14.53 17.38
C THR A 66 -7.29 -15.23 16.01
N LYS A 67 -6.83 -14.54 14.96
CA LYS A 67 -6.84 -15.05 13.56
C LYS A 67 -5.45 -15.20 12.96
N GLY A 68 -4.39 -14.83 13.67
CA GLY A 68 -3.01 -14.96 13.24
C GLY A 68 -2.49 -13.82 12.37
N LYS A 69 -3.37 -13.00 11.79
CA LYS A 69 -3.00 -11.78 11.06
C LYS A 69 -4.13 -10.75 11.07
N GLY A 70 -3.80 -9.47 10.86
CA GLY A 70 -4.78 -8.39 10.79
C GLY A 70 -4.34 -7.28 9.84
N VAL A 71 -5.29 -6.69 9.10
CA VAL A 71 -5.03 -5.60 8.15
C VAL A 71 -5.02 -4.27 8.88
N CYS A 72 -3.91 -3.54 8.76
CA CYS A 72 -3.73 -2.23 9.38
C CYS A 72 -4.20 -1.10 8.46
N GLY A 73 -4.01 -1.26 7.15
CA GLY A 73 -4.45 -0.30 6.14
C GLY A 73 -4.06 -0.72 4.73
N VAL A 74 -4.59 0.02 3.74
CA VAL A 74 -4.34 -0.21 2.32
C VAL A 74 -3.69 1.04 1.73
N TYR A 75 -2.59 0.86 1.01
CA TYR A 75 -1.76 1.95 0.50
C TYR A 75 -1.20 1.64 -0.88
N THR A 76 -0.62 2.63 -1.55
CA THR A 76 0.26 2.37 -2.70
C THR A 76 1.52 1.65 -2.22
N ARG A 77 2.18 0.92 -3.14
CA ARG A 77 3.36 0.11 -2.82
C ARG A 77 4.41 0.84 -1.98
N ASP A 78 4.82 2.04 -2.40
CA ASP A 78 5.93 2.77 -1.75
C ASP A 78 5.55 3.23 -0.33
N ILE A 79 4.28 3.60 -0.12
CA ILE A 79 3.76 3.95 1.22
C ILE A 79 3.66 2.69 2.10
N ALA A 80 3.19 1.57 1.54
CA ALA A 80 3.11 0.31 2.26
C ALA A 80 4.50 -0.17 2.72
N GLU A 81 5.49 -0.13 1.82
CA GLU A 81 6.88 -0.49 2.11
C GLU A 81 7.47 0.38 3.22
N THR A 82 7.28 1.71 3.12
CA THR A 82 7.74 2.65 4.16
C THR A 82 7.11 2.34 5.52
N LYS A 83 5.80 2.06 5.56
CA LYS A 83 5.11 1.73 6.81
C LYS A 83 5.59 0.41 7.41
N VAL A 84 5.80 -0.61 6.58
CA VAL A 84 6.35 -1.90 7.03
C VAL A 84 7.72 -1.70 7.67
N GLN A 85 8.62 -0.97 7.00
CA GLN A 85 9.96 -0.66 7.53
C GLN A 85 9.90 0.10 8.86
N GLN A 86 9.05 1.13 8.96
CA GLN A 86 8.87 1.90 10.19
C GLN A 86 8.41 1.04 11.38
N VAL A 87 7.44 0.15 11.15
CA VAL A 87 6.93 -0.74 12.20
C VAL A 87 7.98 -1.76 12.63
N ILE A 88 8.67 -2.40 11.69
CA ILE A 88 9.72 -3.39 12.01
C ILE A 88 10.86 -2.72 12.78
N GLN A 89 11.31 -1.55 12.34
CA GLN A 89 12.36 -0.81 13.04
C GLN A 89 11.93 -0.49 14.47
N TYR A 90 10.72 0.03 14.65
CA TYR A 90 10.21 0.37 15.97
C TYR A 90 10.02 -0.87 16.88
N ALA A 91 9.55 -1.99 16.34
CA ALA A 91 9.45 -3.26 17.06
C ALA A 91 10.81 -3.74 17.56
N ASN A 92 11.85 -3.68 16.72
CA ASN A 92 13.22 -4.01 17.11
C ASN A 92 13.75 -3.07 18.21
N GLU A 93 13.49 -1.76 18.10
CA GLU A 93 13.89 -0.77 19.12
C GLU A 93 13.20 -0.99 20.49
N GLN A 94 12.01 -1.59 20.49
CA GLN A 94 11.26 -1.94 21.70
C GLN A 94 11.42 -3.42 22.12
N GLU A 95 12.36 -4.14 21.50
CA GLU A 95 12.64 -5.56 21.76
C GLU A 95 11.41 -6.47 21.63
N GLN A 96 10.48 -6.11 20.73
CA GLN A 96 9.29 -6.90 20.41
C GLN A 96 9.49 -7.63 19.07
N PRO A 97 9.19 -8.94 18.97
CA PRO A 97 9.39 -9.70 17.73
C PRO A 97 8.30 -9.48 16.66
N LEU A 98 7.40 -8.50 16.86
CA LEU A 98 6.26 -8.18 16.00
C LEU A 98 6.64 -8.14 14.52
N GLN A 99 5.97 -8.96 13.72
CA GLN A 99 6.17 -8.99 12.28
C GLN A 99 5.13 -8.13 11.55
N CYS A 100 5.59 -7.37 10.57
CA CYS A 100 4.78 -6.54 9.69
C CYS A 100 5.13 -6.86 8.23
N ALA A 101 4.13 -6.98 7.37
CA ALA A 101 4.33 -7.32 5.96
C ALA A 101 3.33 -6.57 5.06
N MET A 102 3.55 -6.63 3.75
CA MET A 102 2.59 -6.16 2.76
C MET A 102 2.25 -7.25 1.73
N GLU A 103 0.98 -7.34 1.35
CA GLU A 103 0.48 -8.24 0.30
C GLU A 103 -0.33 -7.45 -0.74
N PRO A 104 -0.30 -7.83 -2.04
CA PRO A 104 -1.19 -7.22 -3.04
C PRO A 104 -2.65 -7.29 -2.59
N GLU A 105 -3.42 -6.24 -2.83
CA GLU A 105 -4.84 -6.19 -2.49
C GLU A 105 -5.70 -7.20 -3.27
#